data_AF-A0A235F7Q7-F1
#
_entry.id   AF-A0A235F7Q7-F1
#
_cell.length_a   1.000
_cell.length_b   1.000
_cell.length_c   1.000
_cell.angle_alpha   90.00
_cell.angle_beta   90.00
_cell.angle_gamma   90.00
#
_symmetry.space_group_name_H-M   'P 1'
#
loop_
_entity.id
_entity.type
_entity.pdbx_description
1 polymer ?
#
loop_
_entity_poly.entity_id
_entity_poly.type
_entity_poly.pdbx_seq_one_letter_code
_entity_poly.pdbx_strand_id
1 'polypeptide(L)'
;METSLKKKKQQDPREYKHWLVPLLVLSLLAALILWDNIKNVTRLPSKDWSRSIELPIESGEYLPFLSEKDGHTLVFTAGKTGVQAVELDKTLNVVKQKKIKTTLDDNARVWSDGSTFISTYQKDLILLKDGEKSVLAENVELMAPSKSIVYYSRGSSLFAYTPDSGKTVEIKKFEAPVTHLSGNSTSDSVLATETSNTNQNLYYVTKNEQEYKVSALVKYFKLSSETLFGFRFAEEKGEVHVIYTRYSTAGGGQSYFPYYGHAPADKLEEMKFNKMLFLDKKTATFVEKPTHTEIFVKDGVPQILFSARAMLASNQKSVSIFSATRGIADWDAERISTTDNFNRFPATIDGENVFWLRGMQKDGNRLYASSHNPVIKEQSQEMNRNDLIIAGSDTFSSVLVGFFAMSVAMLWIVPTILLFMVLYATNSKAVDDERPWVFWVPALLFTAIQVYGIQRLFNESFYATAPSYLTFSGSSYVIPVAASVLSLLILKAAKGIEWGVLKSFAYFMGMNFVIALLLVGVYVY
;
A
#
# COMPACT_ATOMS: atom_id res chain seq x y z
N MET A 1 -48.61 49.37 -37.52
CA MET A 1 -47.18 49.35 -37.89
C MET A 1 -46.43 50.04 -36.77
N GLU A 2 -46.12 49.32 -35.69
CA GLU A 2 -45.29 49.81 -34.59
C GLU A 2 -44.40 48.66 -34.14
N THR A 3 -43.13 48.78 -34.48
CA THR A 3 -42.06 47.82 -34.20
C THR A 3 -41.49 48.13 -32.82
N SER A 4 -41.74 47.26 -31.82
CA SER A 4 -41.11 47.37 -30.51
C SER A 4 -39.65 46.88 -30.58
N LEU A 5 -38.73 47.84 -30.59
CA LEU A 5 -37.30 47.59 -30.44
C LEU A 5 -37.03 47.10 -29.01
N LYS A 6 -36.87 45.78 -28.85
CA LYS A 6 -36.24 45.18 -27.67
C LYS A 6 -34.80 45.69 -27.56
N LYS A 7 -34.56 46.65 -26.68
CA LYS A 7 -33.22 47.02 -26.22
C LYS A 7 -32.56 45.79 -25.59
N LYS A 8 -31.61 45.17 -26.29
CA LYS A 8 -30.64 44.23 -25.72
C LYS A 8 -29.81 45.03 -24.72
N LYS A 9 -30.02 44.80 -23.43
CA LYS A 9 -29.19 45.35 -22.35
C LYS A 9 -27.77 44.81 -22.58
N GLN A 10 -26.88 45.64 -23.12
CA GLN A 10 -25.44 45.35 -23.11
C GLN A 10 -25.01 45.34 -21.65
N GLN A 11 -24.84 44.15 -21.07
CA GLN A 11 -24.23 43.98 -19.75
C GLN A 11 -22.78 44.46 -19.83
N ASP A 12 -22.43 45.41 -18.97
CA ASP A 12 -21.09 46.00 -18.90
C ASP A 12 -20.09 44.89 -18.50
N PRO A 13 -18.98 44.66 -19.24
CA PRO A 13 -17.96 43.69 -18.87
C PRO A 13 -17.33 43.91 -17.47
N ARG A 14 -17.59 45.05 -16.82
CA ARG A 14 -17.25 45.31 -15.40
C ARG A 14 -18.08 44.49 -14.41
N GLU A 15 -19.26 44.01 -14.78
CA GLU A 15 -20.13 43.18 -13.92
C GLU A 15 -19.61 41.75 -13.73
N TYR A 16 -18.72 41.21 -14.56
CA TYR A 16 -18.24 39.82 -14.38
C TYR A 16 -16.95 39.72 -13.58
N LYS A 17 -16.23 40.84 -13.39
CA LYS A 17 -14.92 40.87 -12.74
C LYS A 17 -14.97 40.39 -11.28
N HIS A 18 -16.06 40.65 -10.58
CA HIS A 18 -16.22 40.30 -9.17
C HIS A 18 -16.35 38.78 -8.93
N TRP A 19 -16.72 38.01 -9.96
CA TRP A 19 -16.74 36.55 -9.94
C TRP A 19 -15.52 35.94 -10.64
N LEU A 20 -15.10 36.52 -11.76
CA LEU A 20 -14.07 35.94 -12.62
C LEU A 20 -12.67 35.97 -11.98
N VAL A 21 -12.30 37.07 -11.30
CA VAL A 21 -10.98 37.17 -10.65
C VAL A 21 -10.82 36.16 -9.51
N PRO A 22 -11.76 36.04 -8.54
CA PRO A 22 -11.71 35.01 -7.52
C PRO A 22 -11.71 33.61 -8.12
N LEU A 23 -12.58 33.37 -9.10
CA LEU A 23 -12.70 32.05 -9.72
C LEU A 23 -11.36 31.63 -10.33
N LEU A 24 -10.68 32.51 -11.06
CA LEU A 24 -9.37 32.23 -11.63
C LEU A 24 -8.31 31.92 -10.56
N VAL A 25 -8.25 32.70 -9.48
CA VAL A 25 -7.27 32.46 -8.41
C VAL A 25 -7.57 31.16 -7.68
N LEU A 26 -8.84 30.89 -7.35
CA LEU A 26 -9.26 29.66 -6.68
C LEU A 26 -9.04 28.44 -7.57
N SER A 27 -9.32 28.55 -8.88
CA SER A 27 -9.02 27.48 -9.84
C SER A 27 -7.52 27.23 -9.96
N LEU A 28 -6.68 28.26 -9.89
CA LEU A 28 -5.22 28.09 -9.88
C LEU A 28 -4.76 27.35 -8.62
N LEU A 29 -5.26 27.72 -7.44
CA LEU A 29 -4.95 27.02 -6.19
C LEU A 29 -5.44 25.57 -6.20
N ALA A 30 -6.66 25.32 -6.68
CA ALA A 30 -7.20 23.97 -6.85
C ALA A 30 -6.37 23.14 -7.84
N ALA A 31 -5.91 23.74 -8.94
CA ALA A 31 -5.03 23.09 -9.90
C ALA A 31 -3.66 22.74 -9.30
N LEU A 32 -3.11 23.58 -8.42
CA LEU A 32 -1.87 23.29 -7.70
C LEU A 32 -2.03 22.10 -6.75
N ILE A 33 -3.14 22.03 -6.00
CA ILE A 33 -3.45 20.87 -5.13
C ILE A 33 -3.63 19.60 -5.96
N LEU A 34 -4.39 19.67 -7.06
CA LEU A 34 -4.57 18.54 -7.96
C LEU A 34 -3.23 18.07 -8.53
N TRP A 35 -2.36 18.99 -8.92
CA TRP A 35 -1.03 18.69 -9.43
C TRP A 35 -0.14 18.02 -8.37
N ASP A 36 -0.22 18.46 -7.13
CA ASP A 36 0.48 17.84 -6.00
C ASP A 36 -0.02 16.42 -5.74
N ASN A 37 -1.33 16.20 -5.76
CA ASN A 37 -1.92 14.86 -5.64
C ASN A 37 -1.58 13.96 -6.83
N ILE A 38 -1.54 14.49 -8.06
CA ILE A 38 -1.07 13.74 -9.23
C ILE A 38 0.37 13.30 -9.00
N LYS A 39 1.27 14.21 -8.59
CA LYS A 39 2.66 13.87 -8.27
C LYS A 39 2.78 12.83 -7.17
N ASN A 40 1.91 12.85 -6.16
CA ASN A 40 1.91 11.88 -5.09
C ASN A 40 1.48 10.49 -5.58
N VAL A 41 0.45 10.41 -6.41
CA VAL A 41 -0.06 9.14 -6.98
C VAL A 41 0.90 8.55 -8.03
N THR A 42 1.62 9.39 -8.79
CA THR A 42 2.61 8.98 -9.79
C THR A 42 4.03 8.81 -9.25
N ARG A 43 4.24 9.03 -7.95
CA ARG A 43 5.55 8.83 -7.31
C ARG A 43 5.88 7.34 -7.20
N LEU A 44 7.16 7.01 -7.39
CA LEU A 44 7.67 5.69 -7.05
C LEU A 44 7.55 5.39 -5.55
N PRO A 45 7.35 4.12 -5.15
CA PRO A 45 7.33 3.73 -3.74
C PRO A 45 8.70 3.90 -3.07
N SER A 46 9.78 3.64 -3.82
CA SER A 46 11.19 3.83 -3.47
C SER A 46 12.03 4.05 -4.74
N LYS A 47 13.33 4.34 -4.60
CA LYS A 47 14.19 4.74 -5.74
C LYS A 47 14.34 3.62 -6.79
N ASP A 48 14.34 2.38 -6.32
CA ASP A 48 14.75 1.23 -7.12
C ASP A 48 13.57 0.41 -7.64
N TRP A 49 12.35 0.70 -7.19
CA TRP A 49 11.14 -0.06 -7.54
C TRP A 49 10.17 0.73 -8.41
N SER A 50 9.53 0.06 -9.37
CA SER A 50 8.42 0.60 -10.15
C SER A 50 7.17 0.84 -9.30
N ARG A 51 6.22 1.63 -9.80
CA ARG A 51 4.85 1.65 -9.22
C ARG A 51 4.22 0.27 -9.37
N SER A 52 3.18 0.02 -8.57
CA SER A 52 2.43 -1.22 -8.63
C SER A 52 1.69 -1.35 -9.96
N ILE A 53 1.93 -2.46 -10.66
CA ILE A 53 1.30 -2.80 -11.93
C ILE A 53 0.25 -3.87 -11.65
N GLU A 54 -0.98 -3.61 -12.09
CA GLU A 54 -2.05 -4.60 -12.02
C GLU A 54 -1.90 -5.58 -13.18
N LEU A 55 -1.86 -6.87 -12.86
CA LEU A 55 -1.86 -7.92 -13.86
C LEU A 55 -3.30 -8.37 -14.12
N PRO A 56 -3.68 -8.73 -15.35
CA PRO A 56 -5.04 -9.17 -15.70
C PRO A 56 -5.30 -10.63 -15.25
N ILE A 57 -4.99 -10.91 -13.98
CA ILE A 57 -5.02 -12.24 -13.36
C ILE A 57 -5.83 -12.15 -12.07
N GLU A 58 -6.89 -12.94 -12.03
CA GLU A 58 -7.66 -13.17 -10.81
C GLU A 58 -7.06 -14.35 -10.04
N SER A 59 -7.01 -14.23 -8.71
CA SER A 59 -6.58 -15.30 -7.82
C SER A 59 -7.56 -15.50 -6.67
N GLY A 60 -7.60 -16.72 -6.15
CA GLY A 60 -8.14 -17.06 -4.84
C GLY A 60 -7.30 -16.46 -3.72
N GLU A 61 -7.46 -16.96 -2.50
CA GLU A 61 -6.87 -16.33 -1.31
C GLU A 61 -5.36 -16.57 -1.13
N TYR A 62 -4.77 -17.45 -1.93
CA TYR A 62 -3.37 -17.83 -1.83
C TYR A 62 -2.58 -17.28 -3.01
N LEU A 63 -1.33 -16.94 -2.73
CA LEU A 63 -0.37 -16.50 -3.73
C LEU A 63 -0.29 -17.52 -4.88
N PRO A 64 -0.19 -17.05 -6.15
CA PRO A 64 0.09 -17.92 -7.29
C PRO A 64 1.32 -18.78 -7.09
N PHE A 65 1.33 -19.93 -7.73
CA PHE A 65 2.59 -20.61 -8.00
C PHE A 65 3.31 -19.89 -9.13
N LEU A 66 4.57 -19.52 -8.88
CA LEU A 66 5.43 -18.85 -9.84
C LEU A 66 6.46 -19.86 -10.35
N SER A 67 6.68 -19.88 -11.66
CA SER A 67 7.70 -20.69 -12.32
C SER A 67 8.37 -19.88 -13.42
N GLU A 68 9.59 -20.24 -13.81
CA GLU A 68 10.32 -19.59 -14.90
C GLU A 68 10.52 -20.60 -16.03
N LYS A 69 10.26 -20.18 -17.26
CA LYS A 69 10.47 -20.98 -18.46
C LYS A 69 10.93 -20.08 -19.60
N ASP A 70 12.07 -20.42 -20.19
CA ASP A 70 12.65 -19.71 -21.34
C ASP A 70 12.81 -18.18 -21.13
N GLY A 71 13.05 -17.75 -19.88
CA GLY A 71 13.17 -16.35 -19.50
C GLY A 71 11.83 -15.59 -19.40
N HIS A 72 10.71 -16.31 -19.44
CA HIS A 72 9.37 -15.81 -19.14
C HIS A 72 8.92 -16.29 -17.75
N THR A 73 8.13 -15.45 -17.09
CA THR A 73 7.51 -15.77 -15.80
C THR A 73 6.15 -16.39 -16.02
N LEU A 74 5.99 -17.64 -15.59
CA LEU A 74 4.72 -18.35 -15.57
C LEU A 74 4.04 -18.14 -14.21
N VAL A 75 2.81 -17.63 -14.26
CA VAL A 75 1.97 -17.36 -13.10
C VAL A 75 0.77 -18.27 -13.14
N PHE A 76 0.60 -19.09 -12.10
CA PHE A 76 -0.51 -20.02 -11.98
C PHE A 76 -1.38 -19.68 -10.77
N THR A 77 -2.65 -19.36 -11.01
CA THR A 77 -3.63 -19.07 -9.96
C THR A 77 -4.78 -20.08 -9.98
N ALA A 78 -5.29 -20.42 -8.80
CA ALA A 78 -6.57 -21.08 -8.64
C ALA A 78 -7.60 -20.09 -8.09
N GLY A 79 -8.84 -20.20 -8.55
CA GLY A 79 -9.99 -19.50 -7.97
C GLY A 79 -11.29 -20.26 -8.23
N LYS A 80 -12.41 -19.66 -7.80
CA LYS A 80 -13.75 -20.27 -7.88
C LYS A 80 -14.17 -20.70 -9.28
N THR A 81 -13.63 -20.03 -10.31
CA THR A 81 -13.99 -20.30 -11.72
C THR A 81 -12.97 -21.19 -12.43
N GLY A 82 -11.97 -21.69 -11.72
CA GLY A 82 -10.96 -22.61 -12.21
C GLY A 82 -9.53 -22.11 -12.08
N VAL A 83 -8.64 -22.70 -12.88
CA VAL A 83 -7.21 -22.39 -12.87
C VAL A 83 -6.88 -21.46 -14.03
N GLN A 84 -6.05 -20.45 -13.77
CA GLN A 84 -5.48 -19.58 -14.81
C GLN A 84 -3.97 -19.78 -14.85
N ALA A 85 -3.44 -19.88 -16.07
CA ALA A 85 -2.02 -19.88 -16.36
C ALA A 85 -1.72 -18.69 -17.26
N VAL A 86 -0.81 -17.82 -16.82
CA VAL A 86 -0.40 -16.62 -17.56
C VAL A 86 1.10 -16.61 -17.71
N GLU A 87 1.56 -16.36 -18.93
CA GLU A 87 2.96 -16.21 -19.28
C GLU A 87 3.26 -14.73 -19.47
N LEU A 88 4.22 -14.23 -18.70
CA LEU A 88 4.66 -12.85 -18.69
C LEU A 88 6.07 -12.75 -19.27
N ASP A 89 6.30 -11.76 -20.13
CA ASP A 89 7.65 -11.42 -20.56
C ASP A 89 8.42 -10.65 -19.46
N LYS A 90 9.68 -10.31 -19.75
CA LYS A 90 10.56 -9.54 -18.84
C LYS A 90 10.08 -8.11 -18.56
N THR A 91 9.08 -7.64 -19.30
CA THR A 91 8.42 -6.34 -19.12
C THR A 91 7.05 -6.47 -18.46
N LEU A 92 6.71 -7.66 -17.95
CA LEU A 92 5.43 -7.99 -17.31
C LEU A 92 4.22 -7.90 -18.25
N ASN A 93 4.42 -7.92 -19.57
CA ASN A 93 3.32 -8.02 -20.52
C ASN A 93 2.86 -9.47 -20.66
N VAL A 94 1.55 -9.65 -20.84
CA VAL A 94 0.96 -10.97 -21.05
C VAL A 94 1.26 -11.43 -22.48
N VAL A 95 2.05 -12.50 -22.59
CA VAL A 95 2.37 -13.18 -23.86
C VAL A 95 1.32 -14.24 -24.17
N LYS A 96 0.88 -14.99 -23.15
CA LYS A 96 -0.06 -16.10 -23.29
C LYS A 96 -0.93 -16.24 -22.07
N GLN A 97 -2.19 -16.60 -22.27
CA GLN A 97 -3.14 -16.88 -21.19
C GLN A 97 -3.96 -18.14 -21.51
N LYS A 98 -4.08 -19.04 -20.54
CA LYS A 98 -4.94 -20.23 -20.58
C LYS A 98 -5.79 -20.25 -19.33
N LYS A 99 -7.10 -20.50 -19.49
CA LYS A 99 -8.03 -20.71 -18.38
C LYS A 99 -8.65 -22.09 -18.49
N ILE A 100 -8.54 -22.88 -17.43
CA ILE A 100 -9.16 -24.20 -17.32
C ILE A 100 -10.32 -24.07 -16.35
N LYS A 101 -11.54 -24.23 -16.87
CA LYS A 101 -12.75 -24.23 -16.03
C LYS A 101 -12.75 -25.49 -15.18
N THR A 102 -12.70 -25.30 -13.87
CA THR A 102 -12.80 -26.38 -12.88
C THR A 102 -13.25 -25.76 -11.55
N THR A 103 -13.73 -26.58 -10.63
CA THR A 103 -14.03 -26.15 -9.26
C THR A 103 -12.89 -26.61 -8.36
N LEU A 104 -12.27 -25.67 -7.65
CA LEU A 104 -11.23 -25.92 -6.66
C LEU A 104 -11.67 -25.36 -5.32
N ASP A 105 -11.02 -25.81 -4.24
CA ASP A 105 -11.22 -25.19 -2.93
C ASP A 105 -10.72 -23.73 -2.95
N ASP A 106 -11.37 -22.83 -2.22
CA ASP A 106 -11.03 -21.38 -2.19
C ASP A 106 -9.57 -21.11 -1.75
N ASN A 107 -8.96 -22.09 -1.06
CA ASN A 107 -7.60 -22.07 -0.54
C ASN A 107 -6.65 -23.05 -1.25
N ALA A 108 -7.03 -23.58 -2.42
CA ALA A 108 -6.23 -24.57 -3.11
C ALA A 108 -4.91 -23.98 -3.64
N ARG A 109 -3.80 -24.64 -3.32
CA ARG A 109 -2.49 -24.39 -3.94
C ARG A 109 -2.41 -25.16 -5.25
N VAL A 110 -1.71 -24.61 -6.23
CA VAL A 110 -1.56 -25.21 -7.56
C VAL A 110 -0.10 -25.47 -7.86
N TRP A 111 0.18 -26.59 -8.50
CA TRP A 111 1.42 -26.86 -9.23
C TRP A 111 1.09 -27.04 -10.71
N SER A 112 1.99 -26.62 -11.61
CA SER A 112 1.84 -26.87 -13.05
C SER A 112 3.17 -26.84 -13.80
N ASP A 113 3.25 -27.65 -14.85
CA ASP A 113 4.28 -27.61 -15.91
C ASP A 113 3.80 -26.86 -17.18
N GLY A 114 2.61 -26.26 -17.13
CA GLY A 114 1.91 -25.61 -18.24
C GLY A 114 0.97 -26.51 -19.05
N SER A 115 1.14 -27.83 -18.97
CA SER A 115 0.26 -28.83 -19.60
C SER A 115 -0.71 -29.45 -18.59
N THR A 116 -0.19 -29.72 -17.40
CA THR A 116 -0.80 -30.51 -16.35
C THR A 116 -0.90 -29.65 -15.09
N PHE A 117 -1.99 -29.80 -14.34
CA PHE A 117 -2.22 -29.04 -13.11
C PHE A 117 -2.47 -30.01 -11.96
N ILE A 118 -1.87 -29.74 -10.82
CA ILE A 118 -2.09 -30.50 -9.59
C ILE A 118 -2.58 -29.54 -8.53
N SER A 119 -3.63 -29.93 -7.81
CA SER A 119 -4.28 -29.09 -6.81
C SER A 119 -5.01 -29.96 -5.79
N THR A 120 -5.52 -29.35 -4.72
CA THR A 120 -6.45 -30.00 -3.80
C THR A 120 -7.90 -29.65 -4.12
N TYR A 121 -8.81 -30.61 -3.95
CA TYR A 121 -10.26 -30.42 -3.98
C TYR A 121 -10.93 -31.37 -3.01
N GLN A 122 -11.71 -30.86 -2.05
CA GLN A 122 -12.43 -31.68 -1.06
C GLN A 122 -11.51 -32.67 -0.29
N LYS A 123 -10.28 -32.25 0.02
CA LYS A 123 -9.21 -33.08 0.62
C LYS A 123 -8.63 -34.17 -0.29
N ASP A 124 -8.91 -34.16 -1.58
CA ASP A 124 -8.22 -35.03 -2.54
C ASP A 124 -7.13 -34.25 -3.26
N LEU A 125 -5.97 -34.87 -3.46
CA LEU A 125 -4.97 -34.40 -4.41
C LEU A 125 -5.40 -34.84 -5.80
N ILE A 126 -5.61 -33.88 -6.69
CA ILE A 126 -6.18 -34.12 -8.01
C ILE A 126 -5.19 -33.68 -9.09
N LEU A 127 -5.16 -34.45 -10.17
CA LEU A 127 -4.50 -34.12 -11.42
C LEU A 127 -5.56 -33.63 -12.41
N LEU A 128 -5.29 -32.53 -13.08
CA LEU A 128 -6.11 -31.96 -14.14
C LEU A 128 -5.27 -31.90 -15.41
N LYS A 129 -5.64 -32.68 -16.41
CA LYS A 129 -4.97 -32.72 -17.71
C LYS A 129 -6.04 -32.73 -18.80
N ASP A 130 -5.97 -31.76 -19.71
CA ASP A 130 -6.92 -31.61 -20.83
C ASP A 130 -8.41 -31.59 -20.44
N GLY A 131 -8.71 -31.12 -19.22
CA GLY A 131 -10.07 -31.04 -18.67
C GLY A 131 -10.54 -32.33 -17.97
N GLU A 132 -9.77 -33.41 -18.03
CA GLU A 132 -10.01 -34.62 -17.26
C GLU A 132 -9.42 -34.49 -15.85
N LYS A 133 -10.16 -35.01 -14.86
CA LYS A 133 -9.79 -35.00 -13.45
C LYS A 133 -9.51 -36.42 -12.99
N SER A 134 -8.32 -36.68 -12.44
CA SER A 134 -7.99 -37.93 -11.76
C SER A 134 -7.54 -37.69 -10.34
N VAL A 135 -7.96 -38.55 -9.41
CA VAL A 135 -7.53 -38.50 -8.00
C VAL A 135 -6.19 -39.19 -7.87
N LEU A 136 -5.19 -38.49 -7.33
CA LEU A 136 -3.84 -39.01 -7.07
C LEU A 136 -3.71 -39.55 -5.64
N ALA A 137 -4.34 -38.88 -4.68
CA ALA A 137 -4.35 -39.29 -3.28
C ALA A 137 -5.59 -38.72 -2.57
N GLU A 138 -6.14 -39.49 -1.63
CA GLU A 138 -7.26 -39.08 -0.79
C GLU A 138 -6.80 -38.62 0.59
N ASN A 139 -7.61 -37.79 1.25
CA ASN A 139 -7.39 -37.29 2.61
C ASN A 139 -6.09 -36.48 2.77
N VAL A 140 -5.75 -35.68 1.78
CA VAL A 140 -4.66 -34.73 1.80
C VAL A 140 -5.03 -33.50 2.63
N GLU A 141 -4.20 -33.19 3.62
CA GLU A 141 -4.40 -32.06 4.54
C GLU A 141 -3.61 -30.83 4.12
N LEU A 142 -2.38 -31.02 3.65
CA LEU A 142 -1.49 -29.95 3.20
C LEU A 142 -0.86 -30.31 1.87
N MET A 143 -0.62 -29.30 1.03
CA MET A 143 0.12 -29.41 -0.22
C MET A 143 1.18 -28.30 -0.29
N ALA A 144 2.36 -28.65 -0.77
CA ALA A 144 3.45 -27.72 -1.07
C ALA A 144 4.00 -28.02 -2.46
N PRO A 145 3.68 -27.18 -3.46
CA PRO A 145 4.31 -27.28 -4.77
C PRO A 145 5.79 -26.90 -4.66
N SER A 146 6.62 -27.60 -5.43
CA SER A 146 8.05 -27.34 -5.58
C SER A 146 8.43 -27.34 -7.07
N LYS A 147 9.71 -27.30 -7.44
CA LYS A 147 10.13 -27.19 -8.85
C LYS A 147 9.54 -28.32 -9.71
N SER A 148 9.83 -29.58 -9.36
CA SER A 148 9.35 -30.76 -10.09
C SER A 148 8.59 -31.76 -9.23
N ILE A 149 8.40 -31.47 -7.94
CA ILE A 149 7.75 -32.37 -6.98
C ILE A 149 6.56 -31.67 -6.33
N VAL A 150 5.48 -32.42 -6.09
CA VAL A 150 4.38 -31.99 -5.24
C VAL A 150 4.46 -32.73 -3.92
N TYR A 151 4.82 -32.01 -2.85
CA TYR A 151 4.80 -32.54 -1.50
C TYR A 151 3.41 -32.42 -0.91
N TYR A 152 2.98 -33.44 -0.17
CA TYR A 152 1.70 -33.39 0.52
C TYR A 152 1.72 -34.22 1.81
N SER A 153 0.84 -33.90 2.74
CA SER A 153 0.70 -34.63 4.00
C SER A 153 -0.66 -35.29 4.15
N ARG A 154 -0.67 -36.40 4.88
CA ARG A 154 -1.86 -37.09 5.38
C ARG A 154 -1.62 -37.48 6.83
N GLY A 155 -2.17 -36.70 7.76
CA GLY A 155 -1.91 -36.87 9.19
C GLY A 155 -0.42 -36.67 9.50
N SER A 156 0.24 -37.70 10.02
CA SER A 156 1.67 -37.64 10.36
C SER A 156 2.60 -38.10 9.24
N SER A 157 2.11 -38.50 8.08
CA SER A 157 2.97 -38.93 6.96
C SER A 157 3.14 -37.83 5.91
N LEU A 158 4.39 -37.63 5.47
CA LEU A 158 4.78 -36.77 4.35
C LEU A 158 5.08 -37.61 3.12
N PHE A 159 4.50 -37.22 2.00
CA PHE A 159 4.63 -37.87 0.71
C PHE A 159 5.18 -36.89 -0.33
N ALA A 160 5.85 -37.44 -1.34
CA ALA A 160 6.21 -36.71 -2.56
C ALA A 160 5.60 -37.41 -3.77
N TYR A 161 4.91 -36.63 -4.58
CA TYR A 161 4.43 -37.03 -5.90
C TYR A 161 5.34 -36.40 -6.97
N THR A 162 5.90 -37.24 -7.85
CA THR A 162 6.70 -36.80 -9.00
C THR A 162 5.84 -36.87 -10.26
N PRO A 163 5.40 -35.73 -10.83
CA PRO A 163 4.48 -35.68 -11.98
C PRO A 163 5.01 -36.42 -13.21
N ASP A 164 6.30 -36.28 -13.53
CA ASP A 164 6.92 -36.90 -14.70
C ASP A 164 6.81 -38.44 -14.69
N SER A 165 6.99 -39.05 -13.52
CA SER A 165 6.88 -40.51 -13.36
C SER A 165 5.50 -41.00 -12.94
N GLY A 166 4.62 -40.09 -12.51
CA GLY A 166 3.34 -40.41 -11.88
C GLY A 166 3.46 -41.24 -10.58
N LYS A 167 4.61 -41.18 -9.89
CA LYS A 167 4.89 -42.00 -8.70
C LYS A 167 4.77 -41.19 -7.42
N THR A 168 4.19 -41.83 -6.41
CA THR A 168 4.14 -41.35 -5.03
C THR A 168 5.10 -42.15 -4.17
N VAL A 169 5.87 -41.46 -3.32
CA VAL A 169 6.73 -42.09 -2.32
C VAL A 169 6.42 -41.49 -0.94
N GLU A 170 6.29 -42.33 0.08
CA GLU A 170 6.26 -41.88 1.47
C GLU A 170 7.70 -41.53 1.90
N ILE A 171 7.92 -40.26 2.26
CA ILE A 171 9.24 -39.76 2.65
C ILE A 171 9.51 -40.07 4.10
N LYS A 172 8.55 -39.75 4.97
CA LYS A 172 8.69 -39.89 6.41
C LYS A 172 7.33 -39.95 7.09
N LYS A 173 7.24 -40.81 8.10
CA LYS A 173 6.19 -40.80 9.11
C LYS A 173 6.70 -40.12 10.38
N PHE A 174 6.07 -39.02 10.75
CA PHE A 174 6.33 -38.20 11.92
C PHE A 174 5.61 -38.76 13.15
N GLU A 175 6.03 -38.32 14.34
CA GLU A 175 5.40 -38.71 15.61
C GLU A 175 4.10 -37.93 15.85
N ALA A 176 4.02 -36.71 15.31
CA ALA A 176 2.85 -35.84 15.36
C ALA A 176 2.35 -35.48 13.95
N PRO A 177 1.11 -34.97 13.83
CA PRO A 177 0.59 -34.49 12.56
C PRO A 177 1.45 -33.39 11.94
N VAL A 178 1.58 -33.43 10.62
CA VAL A 178 2.20 -32.36 9.84
C VAL A 178 1.25 -31.17 9.82
N THR A 179 1.74 -30.01 10.22
CA THR A 179 0.94 -28.79 10.44
C THR A 179 1.31 -27.64 9.51
N HIS A 180 2.46 -27.72 8.84
CA HIS A 180 2.87 -26.75 7.83
C HIS A 180 3.73 -27.44 6.77
N LEU A 181 3.53 -27.04 5.51
CA LEU A 181 4.39 -27.37 4.38
C LEU A 181 4.69 -26.11 3.56
N SER A 182 5.96 -25.92 3.22
CA SER A 182 6.44 -24.89 2.30
C SER A 182 7.41 -25.51 1.32
N GLY A 183 7.12 -25.47 0.03
CA GLY A 183 8.02 -25.94 -1.02
C GLY A 183 8.84 -24.80 -1.60
N ASN A 184 9.98 -25.12 -2.21
CA ASN A 184 10.81 -24.17 -2.95
C ASN A 184 10.46 -24.25 -4.45
N SER A 185 10.23 -23.10 -5.10
CA SER A 185 9.93 -23.06 -6.54
C SER A 185 11.16 -23.29 -7.43
N THR A 186 12.37 -23.09 -6.89
CA THR A 186 13.64 -23.17 -7.64
C THR A 186 14.42 -24.47 -7.38
N SER A 187 14.07 -25.23 -6.33
CA SER A 187 14.67 -26.53 -5.98
C SER A 187 13.62 -27.55 -5.57
N ASP A 188 13.96 -28.85 -5.60
CA ASP A 188 13.10 -29.96 -5.17
C ASP A 188 13.20 -30.22 -3.65
N SER A 189 13.05 -29.15 -2.88
CA SER A 189 13.16 -29.18 -1.42
C SER A 189 11.86 -28.68 -0.77
N VAL A 190 11.61 -29.11 0.48
CA VAL A 190 10.43 -28.71 1.27
C VAL A 190 10.79 -28.53 2.75
N LEU A 191 10.21 -27.52 3.38
CA LEU A 191 10.11 -27.41 4.83
C LEU A 191 8.80 -28.02 5.33
N ALA A 192 8.91 -28.88 6.34
CA ALA A 192 7.77 -29.48 7.03
C ALA A 192 7.84 -29.23 8.53
N THR A 193 6.70 -28.96 9.16
CA THR A 193 6.61 -28.93 10.63
C THR A 193 5.67 -30.00 11.15
N GLU A 194 6.09 -30.74 12.17
CA GLU A 194 5.18 -31.51 13.01
C GLU A 194 4.92 -30.72 14.29
N THR A 195 3.66 -30.71 14.76
CA THR A 195 3.30 -30.03 16.01
C THR A 195 2.57 -30.99 16.92
N SER A 196 3.12 -31.19 18.12
CA SER A 196 2.45 -31.87 19.23
C SER A 196 1.91 -30.84 20.24
N ASN A 197 1.37 -31.32 21.36
CA ASN A 197 0.88 -30.43 22.42
C ASN A 197 2.02 -29.63 23.09
N THR A 198 3.25 -30.13 23.07
CA THR A 198 4.38 -29.56 23.82
C THR A 198 5.54 -29.13 22.93
N ASN A 199 5.66 -29.68 21.72
CA ASN A 199 6.78 -29.42 20.83
C ASN A 199 6.30 -29.09 19.42
N GLN A 200 7.08 -28.26 18.74
CA GLN A 200 6.99 -28.06 17.30
C GLN A 200 8.38 -28.28 16.70
N ASN A 201 8.50 -29.30 15.84
CA ASN A 201 9.77 -29.63 15.19
C ASN A 201 9.72 -29.19 13.74
N LEU A 202 10.79 -28.55 13.28
CA LEU A 202 10.97 -28.13 11.89
C LEU A 202 11.96 -29.08 11.20
N TYR A 203 11.59 -29.52 10.00
CA TYR A 203 12.38 -30.41 9.16
C TYR A 203 12.57 -29.82 7.77
N TYR A 204 13.75 -30.07 7.21
CA TYR A 204 14.14 -29.74 5.86
C TYR A 204 14.33 -31.05 5.11
N VAL A 205 13.62 -31.18 4.00
CA VAL A 205 13.68 -32.37 3.15
C VAL A 205 14.22 -31.97 1.80
N THR A 206 15.25 -32.70 1.36
CA THR A 206 15.88 -32.56 0.04
C THR A 206 15.91 -33.93 -0.65
N LYS A 207 15.94 -33.93 -1.98
CA LYS A 207 16.09 -35.13 -2.81
C LYS A 207 17.50 -35.22 -3.38
N ASN A 208 18.23 -36.28 -3.03
CA ASN A 208 19.54 -36.61 -3.61
C ASN A 208 19.39 -37.84 -4.51
N GLU A 209 19.61 -37.69 -5.83
CA GLU A 209 19.52 -38.73 -6.87
C GLU A 209 18.20 -39.54 -6.85
N GLN A 210 18.04 -40.48 -5.90
CA GLN A 210 16.85 -41.32 -5.72
C GLN A 210 16.34 -41.40 -4.27
N GLU A 211 17.05 -40.82 -3.29
CA GLU A 211 16.68 -40.87 -1.87
C GLU A 211 16.31 -39.50 -1.31
N TYR A 212 15.36 -39.47 -0.38
CA TYR A 212 15.00 -38.28 0.36
C TYR A 212 15.81 -38.20 1.65
N LYS A 213 16.56 -37.12 1.83
CA LYS A 213 17.23 -36.81 3.09
C LYS A 213 16.35 -35.89 3.91
N VAL A 214 16.05 -36.29 5.15
CA VAL A 214 15.31 -35.47 6.12
C VAL A 214 16.25 -35.01 7.22
N SER A 215 16.48 -33.70 7.30
CA SER A 215 17.30 -33.06 8.31
C SER A 215 16.42 -32.29 9.29
N ALA A 216 16.67 -32.44 10.59
CA ALA A 216 16.03 -31.59 11.61
C ALA A 216 16.73 -30.22 11.64
N LEU A 217 15.98 -29.14 11.80
CA LEU A 217 16.55 -27.79 11.97
C LEU A 217 16.45 -27.33 13.42
N VAL A 218 15.24 -27.40 13.98
CA VAL A 218 14.98 -26.91 15.32
C VAL A 218 13.84 -27.66 15.97
N LYS A 219 14.00 -27.90 17.27
CA LYS A 219 12.95 -28.34 18.18
C LYS A 219 12.55 -27.17 19.07
N TYR A 220 11.34 -26.68 18.88
CA TYR A 220 10.79 -25.60 19.69
C TYR A 220 9.89 -26.17 20.79
N PHE A 221 10.13 -25.76 22.04
CA PHE A 221 9.21 -26.04 23.13
C PHE A 221 8.04 -25.06 23.07
N LYS A 222 6.85 -25.58 22.76
CA LYS A 222 5.65 -24.77 22.54
C LYS A 222 5.03 -24.39 23.88
N LEU A 223 5.09 -23.10 24.21
CA LEU A 223 4.27 -22.53 25.29
C LEU A 223 2.83 -22.38 24.81
N SER A 224 1.86 -22.57 25.72
CA SER A 224 0.43 -22.46 25.39
C SER A 224 0.01 -21.07 24.91
N SER A 225 0.77 -20.03 25.32
CA SER A 225 0.59 -18.64 24.90
C SER A 225 1.27 -18.28 23.58
N GLU A 226 1.93 -19.24 22.91
CA GLU A 226 2.73 -19.00 21.72
C GLU A 226 2.30 -19.84 20.53
N THR A 227 2.45 -19.28 19.34
CA THR A 227 2.22 -19.98 18.07
C THR A 227 3.31 -19.60 17.09
N LEU A 228 3.96 -20.61 16.50
CA LEU A 228 4.88 -20.43 15.39
C LEU A 228 4.19 -20.78 14.08
N PHE A 229 4.35 -19.93 13.07
CA PHE A 229 3.76 -20.12 11.75
C PHE A 229 4.53 -19.34 10.69
N GLY A 230 4.09 -19.42 9.44
CA GLY A 230 4.70 -18.64 8.36
C GLY A 230 6.12 -19.09 8.02
N PHE A 231 6.42 -20.39 8.19
CA PHE A 231 7.73 -20.93 7.85
C PHE A 231 7.95 -20.80 6.33
N ARG A 232 9.08 -20.20 5.97
CA ARG A 232 9.59 -20.04 4.60
C ARG A 232 11.10 -20.28 4.59
N PHE A 233 11.61 -20.59 3.41
CA PHE A 233 13.02 -20.85 3.23
C PHE A 233 13.47 -20.51 1.81
N ALA A 234 14.77 -20.31 1.70
CA ALA A 234 15.46 -20.14 0.44
C ALA A 234 16.81 -20.87 0.50
N GLU A 235 17.30 -21.25 -0.67
CA GLU A 235 18.56 -21.97 -0.86
C GLU A 235 19.42 -21.22 -1.86
N GLU A 236 20.68 -20.98 -1.51
CA GLU A 236 21.69 -20.52 -2.47
C GLU A 236 23.07 -21.05 -2.06
N LYS A 237 23.86 -21.53 -3.03
CA LYS A 237 25.27 -21.94 -2.84
C LYS A 237 25.49 -22.93 -1.68
N GLY A 238 24.52 -23.81 -1.41
CA GLY A 238 24.62 -24.84 -0.36
C GLY A 238 24.25 -24.36 1.05
N GLU A 239 23.83 -23.11 1.21
CA GLU A 239 23.23 -22.60 2.44
C GLU A 239 21.71 -22.66 2.39
N VAL A 240 21.10 -22.94 3.54
CA VAL A 240 19.65 -22.90 3.74
C VAL A 240 19.33 -21.75 4.66
N HIS A 241 18.47 -20.85 4.20
CA HIS A 241 17.97 -19.70 4.94
C HIS A 241 16.52 -19.98 5.34
N VAL A 242 16.18 -19.75 6.60
CA VAL A 242 14.83 -20.03 7.13
C VAL A 242 14.32 -18.83 7.89
N ILE A 243 13.05 -18.51 7.63
CA ILE A 243 12.29 -17.53 8.40
C ILE A 243 11.02 -18.18 8.94
N TYR A 244 10.65 -17.82 10.16
CA TYR A 244 9.34 -18.11 10.72
C TYR A 244 8.85 -16.95 11.58
N THR A 245 7.56 -16.92 11.86
CA THR A 245 6.96 -15.92 12.72
C THR A 245 6.55 -16.53 14.05
N ARG A 246 6.86 -15.82 15.15
CA ARG A 246 6.36 -16.12 16.49
C ARG A 246 5.31 -15.08 16.90
N TYR A 247 4.11 -15.57 17.18
CA TYR A 247 3.06 -14.83 17.88
C TYR A 247 3.01 -15.27 19.34
N SER A 248 2.96 -14.32 20.26
CA SER A 248 2.89 -14.59 21.71
C SER A 248 1.92 -13.65 22.40
N THR A 249 1.06 -14.21 23.24
CA THR A 249 0.11 -13.49 24.10
C THR A 249 0.50 -13.67 25.56
N ALA A 250 1.38 -12.82 26.07
CA ALA A 250 1.85 -12.86 27.46
C ALA A 250 1.56 -11.54 28.18
N GLY A 251 1.07 -11.62 29.43
CA GLY A 251 0.88 -10.45 30.30
C GLY A 251 -0.11 -9.40 29.79
N GLY A 252 -1.11 -9.78 29.00
CA GLY A 252 -2.10 -8.86 28.40
C GLY A 252 -1.62 -8.17 27.12
N GLY A 253 -0.37 -8.38 26.71
CA GLY A 253 0.18 -7.89 25.45
C GLY A 253 0.17 -8.94 24.33
N GLN A 254 0.19 -8.48 23.08
CA GLN A 254 0.40 -9.31 21.90
C GLN A 254 1.73 -8.92 21.25
N SER A 255 2.60 -9.89 21.00
CA SER A 255 3.84 -9.69 20.25
C SER A 255 3.86 -10.53 18.98
N TYR A 256 4.46 -9.98 17.93
CA TYR A 256 4.51 -10.57 16.60
C TYR A 256 5.87 -10.26 16.00
N PHE A 257 6.75 -11.26 15.94
CA PHE A 257 8.11 -11.07 15.44
C PHE A 257 8.54 -12.21 14.50
N PRO A 258 9.13 -11.89 13.34
CA PRO A 258 9.84 -12.86 12.55
C PRO A 258 11.20 -13.21 13.16
N TYR A 259 11.65 -14.41 12.87
CA TYR A 259 12.92 -14.98 13.30
C TYR A 259 13.62 -15.55 12.08
N TYR A 260 14.89 -15.21 11.92
CA TYR A 260 15.72 -15.62 10.79
C TYR A 260 16.91 -16.45 11.26
N GLY A 261 17.16 -17.56 10.57
CA GLY A 261 18.31 -18.43 10.74
C GLY A 261 18.87 -18.84 9.38
N HIS A 262 20.17 -19.12 9.33
CA HIS A 262 20.81 -19.71 8.16
C HIS A 262 21.92 -20.65 8.63
N ALA A 263 22.18 -21.69 7.84
CA ALA A 263 23.25 -22.64 8.06
C ALA A 263 23.56 -23.39 6.75
N PRO A 264 24.78 -23.91 6.58
CA PRO A 264 25.09 -24.90 5.55
C PRO A 264 24.15 -26.11 5.62
N ALA A 265 23.80 -26.68 4.47
CA ALA A 265 22.86 -27.82 4.38
C ALA A 265 23.30 -29.09 5.13
N ASP A 266 24.60 -29.23 5.44
CA ASP A 266 25.17 -30.31 6.25
C ASP A 266 25.17 -30.02 7.75
N LYS A 267 24.92 -28.76 8.17
CA LYS A 267 24.95 -28.31 9.57
C LYS A 267 23.65 -27.63 10.02
N LEU A 268 22.51 -28.07 9.46
CA LEU A 268 21.20 -27.47 9.75
C LEU A 268 20.78 -27.57 11.23
N GLU A 269 21.26 -28.58 11.94
CA GLU A 269 20.99 -28.77 13.38
C GLU A 269 21.65 -27.69 14.26
N GLU A 270 22.68 -27.00 13.74
CA GLU A 270 23.37 -25.91 14.43
C GLU A 270 22.71 -24.54 14.15
N MET A 271 21.65 -24.48 13.34
CA MET A 271 21.01 -23.25 12.91
C MET A 271 20.45 -22.46 14.10
N LYS A 272 20.95 -21.23 14.27
CA LYS A 272 20.46 -20.29 15.29
C LYS A 272 19.51 -19.28 14.68
N PHE A 273 18.36 -19.12 15.32
CA PHE A 273 17.33 -18.16 14.92
C PHE A 273 17.41 -16.89 15.75
N ASN A 274 17.54 -15.76 15.07
CA ASN A 274 17.58 -14.44 15.69
C ASN A 274 16.31 -13.67 15.37
N LYS A 275 15.81 -12.94 16.37
CA LYS A 275 14.68 -12.03 16.19
C LYS A 275 15.03 -10.97 15.15
N MET A 276 14.07 -10.69 14.27
CA MET A 276 14.19 -9.65 13.26
C MET A 276 13.46 -8.38 13.68
N LEU A 277 14.09 -7.25 13.39
CA LEU A 277 13.49 -5.92 13.41
C LEU A 277 13.70 -5.29 12.04
N PHE A 278 12.66 -4.64 11.52
CA PHE A 278 12.69 -3.97 10.22
C PHE A 278 12.66 -2.47 10.42
N LEU A 279 13.65 -1.76 9.90
CA LEU A 279 13.72 -0.30 9.95
C LEU A 279 13.26 0.27 8.60
N ASP A 280 12.16 1.04 8.58
CA ASP A 280 11.73 1.72 7.35
C ASP A 280 12.71 2.86 7.03
N LYS A 281 13.43 2.75 5.91
CA LYS A 281 14.41 3.76 5.51
C LYS A 281 13.80 5.14 5.26
N LYS A 282 12.52 5.23 4.92
CA LYS A 282 11.84 6.50 4.61
C LYS A 282 11.48 7.27 5.87
N THR A 283 11.02 6.58 6.92
CA THR A 283 10.55 7.20 8.17
C THR A 283 11.55 7.09 9.31
N ALA A 284 12.58 6.26 9.17
CA ALA A 284 13.52 5.90 10.23
C ALA A 284 12.83 5.31 11.48
N THR A 285 11.71 4.62 11.29
CA THR A 285 10.95 3.96 12.36
C THR A 285 10.88 2.45 12.14
N PHE A 286 10.77 1.68 13.23
CA PHE A 286 10.57 0.24 13.13
C PHE A 286 9.19 -0.10 12.58
N VAL A 287 9.14 -1.06 11.66
CA VAL A 287 7.89 -1.56 11.10
C VAL A 287 7.23 -2.51 12.10
N GLU A 288 5.99 -2.18 12.47
CA GLU A 288 5.21 -2.98 13.41
C GLU A 288 4.49 -4.14 12.72
N LYS A 289 4.50 -5.31 13.38
CA LYS A 289 3.72 -6.52 13.01
C LYS A 289 3.86 -6.90 11.52
N PRO A 290 5.09 -7.15 11.02
CA PRO A 290 5.31 -7.62 9.66
C PRO A 290 4.66 -8.99 9.46
N THR A 291 3.85 -9.18 8.44
CA THR A 291 3.10 -10.43 8.16
C THR A 291 3.40 -10.97 6.77
N HIS A 292 2.99 -12.20 6.47
CA HIS A 292 3.18 -12.83 5.16
C HIS A 292 4.65 -12.76 4.68
N THR A 293 5.57 -13.07 5.57
CA THR A 293 7.00 -13.02 5.27
C THR A 293 7.36 -14.07 4.22
N GLU A 294 8.18 -13.67 3.25
CA GLU A 294 8.78 -14.52 2.23
C GLU A 294 10.28 -14.22 2.20
N ILE A 295 11.10 -15.24 1.94
CA ILE A 295 12.55 -15.09 1.88
C ILE A 295 13.06 -15.62 0.55
N PHE A 296 14.01 -14.90 -0.02
CA PHE A 296 14.77 -15.33 -1.17
C PHE A 296 16.22 -14.88 -1.00
N VAL A 297 17.14 -15.46 -1.76
CA VAL A 297 18.55 -15.06 -1.76
C VAL A 297 18.92 -14.65 -3.17
N LYS A 298 19.57 -13.51 -3.29
CA LYS A 298 20.04 -12.96 -4.55
C LYS A 298 21.49 -12.57 -4.41
N ASP A 299 22.34 -13.13 -5.26
CA ASP A 299 23.78 -12.91 -5.25
C ASP A 299 24.44 -13.19 -3.88
N GLY A 300 23.91 -14.17 -3.12
CA GLY A 300 24.36 -14.53 -1.78
C GLY A 300 23.85 -13.58 -0.67
N VAL A 301 22.99 -12.62 -1.00
CA VAL A 301 22.39 -11.70 -0.03
C VAL A 301 20.93 -12.09 0.22
N PRO A 302 20.55 -12.46 1.46
CA PRO A 302 19.18 -12.76 1.79
C PRO A 302 18.33 -11.49 1.72
N GLN A 303 17.20 -11.59 1.05
CA GLN A 303 16.18 -10.55 0.94
C GLN A 303 14.86 -11.06 1.47
N ILE A 304 14.13 -10.19 2.16
CA ILE A 304 12.90 -10.57 2.85
C ILE A 304 11.77 -9.66 2.40
N LEU A 305 10.72 -10.28 1.87
CA LEU A 305 9.49 -9.60 1.51
C LEU A 305 8.48 -9.78 2.62
N PHE A 306 7.70 -8.75 2.93
CA PHE A 306 6.64 -8.86 3.92
C PHE A 306 5.56 -7.80 3.71
N SER A 307 4.40 -8.03 4.33
CA SER A 307 3.27 -7.11 4.36
C SER A 307 3.16 -6.44 5.73
N ALA A 308 3.09 -5.12 5.77
CA ALA A 308 2.91 -4.38 7.02
C ALA A 308 2.08 -3.11 6.84
N ARG A 309 1.52 -2.58 7.93
CA ARG A 309 0.77 -1.33 7.87
C ARG A 309 1.72 -0.16 7.63
N ALA A 310 1.41 0.66 6.64
CA ALA A 310 2.17 1.86 6.30
C ALA A 310 1.23 2.99 5.88
N MET A 311 1.68 4.23 6.03
CA MET A 311 1.00 5.40 5.45
C MET A 311 1.43 5.57 3.99
N LEU A 312 0.48 5.55 3.06
CA LEU A 312 0.72 5.81 1.63
C LEU A 312 0.82 7.31 1.35
N ALA A 313 -0.17 8.04 1.86
CA ALA A 313 -0.33 9.49 1.83
C ALA A 313 -0.83 9.99 3.21
N SER A 314 -0.97 11.30 3.39
CA SER A 314 -1.30 11.98 4.66
C SER A 314 -2.41 11.32 5.48
N ASN A 315 -3.41 10.76 4.80
CA ASN A 315 -4.63 10.22 5.41
C ASN A 315 -4.93 8.76 5.04
N GLN A 316 -4.05 8.08 4.28
CA GLN A 316 -4.31 6.73 3.79
C GLN A 316 -3.35 5.71 4.43
N LYS A 317 -3.90 4.90 5.34
CA LYS A 317 -3.23 3.70 5.86
C LYS A 317 -3.58 2.50 5.00
N SER A 318 -2.57 1.83 4.45
CA SER A 318 -2.75 0.54 3.78
C SER A 318 -1.86 -0.52 4.41
N VAL A 319 -2.12 -1.78 4.06
CA VAL A 319 -1.13 -2.84 4.27
C VAL A 319 -0.28 -2.88 3.02
N SER A 320 0.93 -2.36 3.12
CA SER A 320 1.90 -2.25 2.03
C SER A 320 2.86 -3.43 2.03
N ILE A 321 3.45 -3.69 0.87
CA ILE A 321 4.55 -4.64 0.71
C ILE A 321 5.88 -3.89 0.88
N PHE A 322 6.78 -4.54 1.62
CA PHE A 322 8.15 -4.10 1.85
C PHE A 322 9.13 -5.15 1.34
N SER A 323 10.29 -4.68 0.89
CA SER A 323 11.49 -5.49 0.69
C SER A 323 12.54 -5.05 1.70
N ALA A 324 13.16 -6.00 2.38
CA ALA A 324 14.20 -5.75 3.36
C ALA A 324 15.49 -6.48 3.04
N THR A 325 16.59 -5.79 3.27
CA THR A 325 17.96 -6.30 3.15
C THR A 325 18.66 -6.20 4.49
N ARG A 326 19.70 -7.00 4.69
CA ARG A 326 20.45 -6.99 5.96
C ARG A 326 21.26 -5.71 6.09
N GLY A 327 20.94 -4.89 7.09
CA GLY A 327 21.74 -3.74 7.52
C GLY A 327 22.81 -4.14 8.53
N ILE A 328 23.39 -3.14 9.22
CA ILE A 328 24.47 -3.34 10.20
C ILE A 328 23.95 -4.00 11.49
N ALA A 329 22.79 -3.57 11.98
CA ALA A 329 22.17 -4.08 13.22
C ALA A 329 20.76 -4.64 12.99
N ASP A 330 20.00 -4.02 12.08
CA ASP A 330 18.62 -4.36 11.76
C ASP A 330 18.45 -4.69 10.27
N TRP A 331 17.23 -5.03 9.85
CA TRP A 331 16.89 -5.22 8.45
C TRP A 331 16.33 -3.92 7.87
N ASP A 332 17.06 -3.33 6.92
CA ASP A 332 16.64 -2.08 6.30
C ASP A 332 15.53 -2.39 5.29
N ALA A 333 14.34 -1.86 5.55
CA ALA A 333 13.14 -2.08 4.78
C ALA A 333 12.79 -0.88 3.90
N GLU A 334 12.38 -1.17 2.68
CA GLU A 334 11.86 -0.20 1.72
C GLU A 334 10.49 -0.65 1.24
N ARG A 335 9.54 0.28 1.19
CA ARG A 335 8.23 0.02 0.60
C ARG A 335 8.37 -0.19 -0.91
N ILE A 336 7.66 -1.18 -1.45
CA ILE A 336 7.64 -1.50 -2.88
C ILE A 336 6.24 -1.41 -3.51
N SER A 337 5.18 -1.39 -2.70
CA SER A 337 3.80 -1.22 -3.19
C SER A 337 3.34 0.24 -3.14
N THR A 338 2.52 0.65 -4.10
CA THR A 338 1.83 1.95 -4.16
C THR A 338 0.30 1.84 -4.07
N THR A 339 -0.24 0.64 -3.83
CA THR A 339 -1.68 0.39 -3.73
C THR A 339 -2.26 0.70 -2.34
N ASP A 340 -3.45 1.30 -2.33
CA ASP A 340 -4.27 1.74 -1.18
C ASP A 340 -4.97 0.62 -0.39
N ASN A 341 -4.84 -0.62 -0.84
CA ASN A 341 -5.61 -1.75 -0.33
C ASN A 341 -4.78 -2.72 0.54
N PHE A 342 -5.42 -3.79 0.98
CA PHE A 342 -4.78 -4.84 1.79
C PHE A 342 -3.91 -5.73 0.88
N ASN A 343 -2.61 -5.44 0.82
CA ASN A 343 -1.65 -6.26 0.09
C ASN A 343 -1.15 -7.41 0.97
N ARG A 344 -1.06 -8.61 0.40
CA ARG A 344 -0.70 -9.84 1.11
C ARG A 344 0.08 -10.81 0.23
N PHE A 345 0.82 -11.68 0.89
CA PHE A 345 1.62 -12.76 0.28
C PHE A 345 2.52 -12.26 -0.86
N PRO A 346 3.54 -11.44 -0.56
CA PRO A 346 4.53 -11.11 -1.55
C PRO A 346 5.40 -12.33 -1.90
N ALA A 347 5.82 -12.44 -3.16
CA ALA A 347 6.79 -13.42 -3.60
C ALA A 347 7.53 -12.98 -4.87
N THR A 348 8.62 -13.66 -5.15
CA THR A 348 9.44 -13.45 -6.33
C THR A 348 9.98 -14.79 -6.82
N ILE A 349 10.45 -14.81 -8.07
CA ILE A 349 11.17 -15.95 -8.65
C ILE A 349 12.58 -15.59 -9.11
N ASP A 350 12.75 -14.38 -9.62
CA ASP A 350 14.00 -13.86 -10.19
C ASP A 350 14.68 -12.82 -9.30
N GLY A 351 14.02 -12.37 -8.22
CA GLY A 351 14.47 -11.27 -7.38
C GLY A 351 14.49 -9.90 -8.08
N GLU A 352 13.95 -9.80 -9.30
CA GLU A 352 13.77 -8.55 -10.05
C GLU A 352 12.30 -8.10 -9.98
N ASN A 353 11.38 -9.05 -10.04
CA ASN A 353 9.95 -8.84 -10.03
C ASN A 353 9.35 -9.41 -8.75
N VAL A 354 8.60 -8.58 -8.02
CA VAL A 354 7.86 -8.99 -6.83
C VAL A 354 6.39 -8.92 -7.12
N PHE A 355 5.70 -10.05 -6.88
CA PHE A 355 4.27 -10.22 -7.05
C PHE A 355 3.59 -10.28 -5.70
N TRP A 356 2.36 -9.78 -5.60
CA TRP A 356 1.53 -9.93 -4.40
C TRP A 356 0.05 -9.88 -4.74
N LEU A 357 -0.78 -10.36 -3.81
CA LEU A 357 -2.22 -10.27 -3.93
C LEU A 357 -2.75 -9.01 -3.29
N ARG A 358 -3.61 -8.30 -4.02
CA ARG A 358 -4.48 -7.26 -3.46
C ARG A 358 -5.82 -7.89 -3.09
N GLY A 359 -6.17 -7.83 -1.81
CA GLY A 359 -7.49 -8.23 -1.34
C GLY A 359 -8.58 -7.26 -1.78
N MET A 360 -9.60 -7.73 -2.51
CA MET A 360 -10.84 -6.98 -2.72
C MET A 360 -12.02 -7.72 -2.07
N GLN A 361 -12.84 -7.00 -1.29
CA GLN A 361 -13.96 -7.61 -0.55
C GLN A 361 -15.10 -8.13 -1.44
N LYS A 362 -15.19 -7.71 -2.72
CA LYS A 362 -16.29 -8.08 -3.63
C LYS A 362 -15.88 -8.75 -4.95
N ASP A 363 -14.72 -8.41 -5.52
CA ASP A 363 -14.34 -8.79 -6.90
C ASP A 363 -13.20 -9.84 -6.99
N GLY A 364 -12.96 -10.60 -5.91
CA GLY A 364 -11.85 -11.55 -5.83
C GLY A 364 -10.48 -10.88 -5.63
N ASN A 365 -9.41 -11.66 -5.47
CA ASN A 365 -8.07 -11.08 -5.33
C ASN A 365 -7.49 -10.84 -6.72
N ARG A 366 -6.79 -9.71 -6.88
CA ARG A 366 -6.03 -9.42 -8.10
C ARG A 366 -4.55 -9.50 -7.82
N LEU A 367 -3.80 -9.96 -8.81
CA LEU A 367 -2.36 -10.01 -8.75
C LEU A 367 -1.76 -8.67 -9.16
N TYR A 368 -0.81 -8.19 -8.37
CA TYR A 368 -0.01 -7.01 -8.66
C TYR A 368 1.46 -7.38 -8.71
N ALA A 369 2.23 -6.56 -9.41
CA ALA A 369 3.68 -6.68 -9.46
C ALA A 369 4.38 -5.32 -9.33
N SER A 370 5.64 -5.35 -8.89
CA SER A 370 6.60 -4.25 -8.99
C SER A 370 7.93 -4.82 -9.44
N SER A 371 8.71 -4.02 -10.16
CA SER A 371 9.96 -4.45 -10.78
C SER A 371 11.10 -3.48 -10.51
N HIS A 372 12.32 -4.05 -10.44
CA HIS A 372 13.58 -3.33 -10.51
C HIS A 372 13.98 -2.92 -11.94
N ASN A 373 13.30 -3.45 -12.97
CA ASN A 373 13.61 -3.17 -14.38
C ASN A 373 13.46 -1.66 -14.70
N PRO A 374 14.50 -0.97 -15.19
CA PRO A 374 14.46 0.45 -15.51
C PRO A 374 13.36 0.85 -16.49
N VAL A 375 13.09 0.01 -17.50
CA VAL A 375 12.06 0.26 -18.53
C VAL A 375 10.67 0.24 -17.90
N ILE A 376 10.40 -0.76 -17.07
CA ILE A 376 9.12 -0.87 -16.34
C ILE A 376 8.97 0.30 -15.36
N LYS A 377 10.07 0.69 -14.69
CA LYS A 377 10.06 1.81 -13.76
C LYS A 377 9.68 3.12 -14.44
N GLU A 378 10.26 3.41 -15.60
CA GLU A 378 9.95 4.59 -16.41
C GLU A 378 8.49 4.56 -16.91
N GLN A 379 8.07 3.46 -17.52
CA GLN A 379 6.68 3.28 -17.99
C GLN A 379 5.65 3.40 -16.86
N SER A 380 5.97 2.91 -15.67
CA SER A 380 5.05 2.96 -14.53
C SER A 380 4.77 4.37 -14.04
N GLN A 381 5.68 5.33 -14.28
CA GLN A 381 5.51 6.73 -13.90
C GLN A 381 4.62 7.51 -14.87
N GLU A 382 4.30 6.95 -16.04
CA GLU A 382 3.39 7.59 -16.97
C GLU A 382 2.02 7.74 -16.34
N MET A 383 1.48 8.96 -16.44
CA MET A 383 0.18 9.29 -15.88
C MET A 383 -0.91 8.61 -16.71
N ASN A 384 -1.72 7.78 -16.06
CA ASN A 384 -2.89 7.16 -16.68
C ASN A 384 -4.21 7.79 -16.21
N ARG A 385 -5.33 7.39 -16.83
CA ARG A 385 -6.67 7.89 -16.48
C ARG A 385 -7.04 7.59 -15.02
N ASN A 386 -6.61 6.45 -14.50
CA ASN A 386 -6.92 6.05 -13.13
C ASN A 386 -6.20 6.95 -12.12
N ASP A 387 -4.96 7.37 -12.43
CA ASP A 387 -4.21 8.32 -11.61
C ASP A 387 -4.93 9.66 -11.48
N LEU A 388 -5.53 10.16 -12.59
CA LEU A 388 -6.34 11.37 -12.57
C LEU A 388 -7.61 11.23 -11.71
N ILE A 389 -8.25 10.06 -11.75
CA ILE A 389 -9.45 9.78 -10.95
C ILE A 389 -9.08 9.72 -9.45
N ILE A 390 -8.00 9.02 -9.11
CA ILE A 390 -7.50 8.91 -7.73
C ILE A 390 -7.07 10.29 -7.22
N ALA A 391 -6.23 11.01 -7.96
CA ALA A 391 -5.78 12.33 -7.56
C ALA A 391 -6.93 13.35 -7.44
N GLY A 392 -7.94 13.27 -8.31
CA GLY A 392 -9.15 14.08 -8.21
C GLY A 392 -9.99 13.75 -6.97
N SER A 393 -10.15 12.45 -6.68
CA SER A 393 -10.83 11.95 -5.47
C SER A 393 -10.11 12.40 -4.19
N ASP A 394 -8.78 12.29 -4.17
CA ASP A 394 -7.95 12.72 -3.04
C ASP A 394 -8.02 14.24 -2.87
N THR A 395 -7.95 15.00 -3.96
CA THR A 395 -8.10 16.47 -3.92
C THR A 395 -9.44 16.88 -3.34
N PHE A 396 -10.53 16.28 -3.81
CA PHE A 396 -11.87 16.57 -3.30
C PHE A 396 -11.99 16.21 -1.82
N SER A 397 -11.50 15.04 -1.44
CA SER A 397 -11.53 14.56 -0.06
C SER A 397 -10.72 15.46 0.88
N SER A 398 -9.51 15.87 0.48
CA SER A 398 -8.67 16.75 1.28
C SER A 398 -9.26 18.16 1.42
N VAL A 399 -9.92 18.70 0.39
CA VAL A 399 -10.66 19.96 0.49
C VAL A 399 -11.84 19.83 1.46
N LEU A 400 -12.59 18.72 1.40
CA LEU A 400 -13.73 18.47 2.28
C LEU A 400 -13.30 18.33 3.75
N VAL A 401 -12.28 17.51 4.02
CA VAL A 401 -11.71 17.35 5.37
C VAL A 401 -11.13 18.66 5.87
N GLY A 402 -10.38 19.37 5.02
CA GLY A 402 -9.83 20.68 5.33
C GLY A 402 -10.92 21.70 5.66
N PHE A 403 -12.07 21.65 4.99
CA PHE A 403 -13.20 22.53 5.27
C PHE A 403 -13.75 22.31 6.68
N PHE A 404 -13.93 21.06 7.10
CA PHE A 404 -14.35 20.74 8.46
C PHE A 404 -13.30 21.17 9.50
N ALA A 405 -12.02 20.90 9.26
CA ALA A 405 -10.93 21.29 10.14
C ALA A 405 -10.86 22.82 10.32
N MET A 406 -10.92 23.56 9.21
CA MET A 406 -10.93 25.02 9.19
C MET A 406 -12.18 25.61 9.84
N SER A 407 -13.35 24.98 9.68
CA SER A 407 -14.61 25.43 10.30
C SER A 407 -14.55 25.39 11.83
N VAL A 408 -13.93 24.35 12.40
CA VAL A 408 -13.67 24.28 13.86
C VAL A 408 -12.67 25.37 14.27
N ALA A 409 -11.74 25.71 13.40
CA ALA A 409 -10.73 26.72 13.65
C ALA A 409 -11.25 28.18 13.50
N MET A 410 -12.41 28.42 12.86
CA MET A 410 -13.01 29.75 12.60
C MET A 410 -13.35 30.60 13.85
N LEU A 411 -13.07 30.11 15.06
CA LEU A 411 -13.23 30.90 16.29
C LEU A 411 -12.44 32.22 16.25
N TRP A 412 -11.38 32.35 15.43
CA TRP A 412 -10.63 33.59 15.25
C TRP A 412 -11.40 34.73 14.54
N ILE A 413 -12.53 34.43 13.89
CA ILE A 413 -13.34 35.45 13.21
C ILE A 413 -14.14 36.29 14.22
N VAL A 414 -14.54 35.67 15.34
CA VAL A 414 -15.44 36.25 16.35
C VAL A 414 -14.96 37.61 16.88
N PRO A 415 -13.69 37.80 17.29
CA PRO A 415 -13.24 39.09 17.81
C PRO A 415 -13.35 40.23 16.79
N THR A 416 -13.20 39.93 15.51
CA THR A 416 -13.31 40.96 14.47
C THR A 416 -14.76 41.36 14.21
N ILE A 417 -15.70 40.42 14.28
CA ILE A 417 -17.13 40.72 14.22
C ILE A 417 -17.55 41.55 15.44
N LEU A 418 -17.08 41.19 16.64
CA LEU A 418 -17.32 41.98 17.86
C LEU A 418 -16.79 43.41 17.72
N LEU A 419 -15.60 43.59 17.15
CA LEU A 419 -15.06 44.92 16.87
C LEU A 419 -15.99 45.70 15.93
N PHE A 420 -16.51 45.10 14.86
CA PHE A 420 -17.48 45.76 13.99
C PHE A 420 -18.76 46.17 14.71
N MET A 421 -19.30 45.31 15.59
CA MET A 421 -20.46 45.66 16.40
C MET A 421 -20.17 46.87 17.31
N VAL A 422 -19.00 46.89 17.96
CA VAL A 422 -18.57 48.02 18.81
C VAL A 422 -18.38 49.30 17.98
N LEU A 423 -17.78 49.22 16.80
CA LEU A 423 -17.61 50.38 15.91
C LEU A 423 -18.95 50.93 15.43
N TYR A 424 -19.90 50.05 15.10
CA TYR A 424 -21.25 50.45 14.70
C TYR A 424 -22.01 51.14 15.85
N ALA A 425 -21.87 50.62 17.07
CA ALA A 425 -22.52 51.19 18.26
C ALA A 425 -21.90 52.52 18.73
N THR A 426 -20.57 52.65 18.65
CA THR A 426 -19.84 53.82 19.19
C THR A 426 -19.57 54.91 18.16
N ASN A 427 -19.47 54.56 16.88
CA ASN A 427 -19.04 55.45 15.80
C ASN A 427 -19.81 55.18 14.50
N SER A 428 -21.15 55.06 14.56
CA SER A 428 -22.01 54.80 13.40
C SER A 428 -21.72 55.74 12.22
N LYS A 429 -21.56 57.05 12.48
CA LYS A 429 -21.20 58.04 11.45
C LYS A 429 -19.93 57.69 10.68
N ALA A 430 -18.90 57.15 11.34
CA ALA A 430 -17.67 56.78 10.65
C ALA A 430 -17.84 55.56 9.74
N VAL A 431 -18.77 54.66 10.10
CA VAL A 431 -19.16 53.49 9.29
C VAL A 431 -19.99 53.93 8.09
N ASP A 432 -20.96 54.82 8.30
CA ASP A 432 -21.83 55.38 7.26
C ASP A 432 -21.03 56.25 6.26
N ASP A 433 -20.06 57.03 6.76
CA ASP A 433 -19.12 57.83 5.95
C ASP A 433 -18.05 56.98 5.24
N GLU A 434 -18.07 55.65 5.42
CA GLU A 434 -17.10 54.70 4.84
C GLU A 434 -15.62 55.05 5.08
N ARG A 435 -15.29 55.58 6.27
CA ARG A 435 -13.92 56.03 6.55
C ARG A 435 -12.91 54.88 6.39
N PRO A 436 -11.74 55.08 5.73
CA PRO A 436 -10.81 54.00 5.42
C PRO A 436 -10.36 53.15 6.62
N TRP A 437 -10.20 53.77 7.79
CA TRP A 437 -9.78 53.08 9.01
C TRP A 437 -10.81 52.05 9.52
N VAL A 438 -12.10 52.22 9.19
CA VAL A 438 -13.18 51.29 9.54
C VAL A 438 -13.01 49.95 8.81
N PHE A 439 -12.33 49.94 7.67
CA PHE A 439 -11.91 48.69 7.01
C PHE A 439 -10.57 48.17 7.55
N TRP A 440 -9.55 49.04 7.61
CA TRP A 440 -8.17 48.62 7.86
C TRP A 440 -7.91 48.14 9.29
N VAL A 441 -8.55 48.74 10.30
CA VAL A 441 -8.37 48.33 11.70
C VAL A 441 -8.92 46.90 11.92
N PRO A 442 -10.17 46.58 11.51
CA PRO A 442 -10.65 45.20 11.56
C PRO A 442 -9.85 44.23 10.67
N ALA A 443 -9.42 44.63 9.47
CA ALA A 443 -8.64 43.75 8.59
C ALA A 443 -7.26 43.39 9.18
N LEU A 444 -6.60 44.34 9.84
CA LEU A 444 -5.34 44.12 10.54
C LEU A 444 -5.54 43.23 11.76
N LEU A 445 -6.57 43.50 12.56
CA LEU A 445 -6.93 42.66 13.71
C LEU A 445 -7.25 41.23 13.27
N PHE A 446 -8.07 41.06 12.23
CA PHE A 446 -8.40 39.76 11.65
C PHE A 446 -7.14 38.98 11.27
N THR A 447 -6.21 39.64 10.56
CA THR A 447 -4.96 39.00 10.13
C THR A 447 -4.09 38.62 11.33
N ALA A 448 -3.98 39.49 12.34
CA ALA A 448 -3.20 39.20 13.55
C ALA A 448 -3.77 38.01 14.33
N ILE A 449 -5.09 37.95 14.50
CA ILE A 449 -5.74 36.84 15.20
C ILE A 449 -5.70 35.56 14.36
N GLN A 450 -5.83 35.66 13.03
CA GLN A 450 -5.64 34.52 12.14
C GLN A 450 -4.23 33.93 12.29
N VAL A 451 -3.19 34.77 12.25
CA VAL A 451 -1.80 34.33 12.45
C VAL A 451 -1.67 33.57 13.77
N TYR A 452 -2.30 34.04 14.85
CA TYR A 452 -2.29 33.35 16.13
C TYR A 452 -3.11 32.04 16.12
N GLY A 453 -4.33 32.07 15.59
CA GLY A 453 -5.26 30.94 15.63
C GLY A 453 -4.86 29.78 14.72
N ILE A 454 -4.30 30.09 13.55
CA ILE A 454 -3.93 29.10 12.54
C ILE A 454 -2.68 28.31 12.92
N GLN A 455 -1.88 28.75 13.91
CA GLN A 455 -0.69 28.02 14.38
C GLN A 455 -1.00 26.56 14.75
N ARG A 456 -2.21 26.28 15.26
CA ARG A 456 -2.64 24.92 15.61
C ARG A 456 -2.76 23.98 14.41
N LEU A 457 -2.92 24.52 13.21
CA LEU A 457 -3.02 23.76 11.98
C LEU A 457 -1.63 23.43 11.39
N PHE A 458 -0.58 24.15 11.79
CA PHE A 458 0.81 23.85 11.44
C PHE A 458 1.40 22.80 12.40
N ASN A 459 0.77 21.62 12.42
CA ASN A 459 1.17 20.48 13.23
C ASN A 459 2.14 19.55 12.47
N GLU A 460 2.58 18.46 13.10
CA GLU A 460 3.44 17.46 12.46
C GLU A 460 2.85 16.90 11.15
N SER A 461 1.53 16.72 11.09
CA SER A 461 0.86 16.24 9.87
C SER A 461 1.02 17.24 8.73
N PHE A 462 0.82 18.53 8.98
CA PHE A 462 1.05 19.58 7.98
C PHE A 462 2.48 19.53 7.43
N TYR A 463 3.49 19.49 8.30
CA TYR A 463 4.88 19.48 7.86
C TYR A 463 5.31 18.17 7.18
N ALA A 464 4.63 17.05 7.48
CA ALA A 464 4.90 15.77 6.84
C ALA A 464 4.26 15.64 5.45
N THR A 465 3.24 16.44 5.14
CA THR A 465 2.34 16.19 4.01
C THR A 465 2.27 17.36 3.04
N ALA A 466 2.40 18.59 3.53
CA ALA A 466 2.40 19.77 2.69
C ALA A 466 3.68 19.85 1.85
N PRO A 467 3.58 20.35 0.60
CA PRO A 467 4.71 20.49 -0.29
C PRO A 467 5.74 21.49 0.26
N SER A 468 7.00 21.34 -0.17
CA SER A 468 8.15 22.11 0.33
C SER A 468 7.99 23.63 0.23
N TYR A 469 7.21 24.12 -0.74
CA TYR A 469 6.92 25.55 -0.89
C TYR A 469 5.98 26.11 0.20
N LEU A 470 5.33 25.26 1.00
CA LEU A 470 4.49 25.63 2.14
C LEU A 470 5.12 25.29 3.50
N THR A 471 6.20 24.50 3.54
CA THR A 471 6.82 23.98 4.78
C THR A 471 8.19 24.61 5.09
N PHE A 472 8.51 25.75 4.51
CA PHE A 472 9.74 26.49 4.81
C PHE A 472 9.74 27.07 6.23
N SER A 473 10.93 27.37 6.77
CA SER A 473 11.06 27.94 8.11
C SER A 473 10.30 29.27 8.23
N GLY A 474 9.38 29.35 9.20
CA GLY A 474 8.51 30.51 9.40
C GLY A 474 7.25 30.55 8.53
N SER A 475 6.95 29.49 7.77
CA SER A 475 5.76 29.43 6.92
C SER A 475 4.46 29.62 7.70
N SER A 476 4.42 29.21 8.97
CA SER A 476 3.27 29.40 9.87
C SER A 476 2.89 30.87 10.11
N TYR A 477 3.82 31.81 9.91
CA TYR A 477 3.56 33.25 9.99
C TYR A 477 3.38 33.88 8.60
N VAL A 478 4.14 33.42 7.61
CA VAL A 478 4.14 34.00 6.26
C VAL A 478 2.88 33.64 5.49
N ILE A 479 2.42 32.39 5.54
CA ILE A 479 1.26 31.91 4.77
C ILE A 479 -0.04 32.66 5.14
N PRO A 480 -0.39 32.85 6.43
CA PRO A 480 -1.61 33.58 6.78
C PRO A 480 -1.57 35.05 6.33
N VAL A 481 -0.40 35.70 6.45
CA VAL A 481 -0.20 37.07 5.97
C VAL A 481 -0.31 37.13 4.45
N ALA A 482 0.30 36.19 3.73
CA ALA A 482 0.18 36.09 2.28
C ALA A 482 -1.27 35.85 1.84
N ALA A 483 -2.03 35.02 2.56
CA ALA A 483 -3.46 34.81 2.31
C ALA A 483 -4.26 36.10 2.49
N SER A 484 -3.97 36.91 3.52
CA SER A 484 -4.55 38.24 3.70
C SER A 484 -4.19 39.20 2.58
N VAL A 485 -2.91 39.29 2.20
CA VAL A 485 -2.47 40.16 1.09
C VAL A 485 -3.17 39.75 -0.21
N LEU A 486 -3.21 38.46 -0.53
CA LEU A 486 -3.87 37.95 -1.73
C LEU A 486 -5.37 38.26 -1.72
N SER A 487 -6.03 38.11 -0.57
CA SER A 487 -7.45 38.45 -0.40
C SER A 487 -7.72 39.93 -0.62
N LEU A 488 -6.81 40.82 -0.17
CA LEU A 488 -6.88 42.26 -0.44
C LEU A 488 -6.67 42.59 -1.91
N LEU A 489 -5.74 41.90 -2.59
CA LEU A 489 -5.51 42.07 -4.03
C LEU A 489 -6.74 41.63 -4.84
N ILE A 490 -7.33 40.49 -4.48
CA ILE A 490 -8.58 40.01 -5.10
C ILE A 490 -9.70 41.01 -4.84
N LEU A 491 -9.88 41.46 -3.59
CA LEU A 491 -10.86 42.50 -3.26
C LEU A 491 -10.64 43.75 -4.13
N LYS A 492 -9.42 44.28 -4.23
CA LYS A 492 -9.13 45.47 -5.06
C LYS A 492 -9.44 45.25 -6.54
N ALA A 493 -9.18 44.06 -7.08
CA ALA A 493 -9.43 43.73 -8.48
C ALA A 493 -10.91 43.40 -8.77
N ALA A 494 -11.63 42.87 -7.78
CA ALA A 494 -13.02 42.43 -7.87
C ALA A 494 -14.02 43.50 -7.42
N LYS A 495 -13.60 44.51 -6.64
CA LYS A 495 -14.50 45.48 -6.02
C LYS A 495 -15.37 46.18 -7.07
N GLY A 496 -16.69 45.98 -6.97
CA GLY A 496 -17.67 46.78 -7.68
C GLY A 496 -17.76 48.19 -7.11
N ILE A 497 -18.17 49.16 -7.95
CA ILE A 497 -18.27 50.58 -7.57
C ILE A 497 -19.20 50.81 -6.36
N GLU A 498 -20.17 49.90 -6.13
CA GLU A 498 -21.21 50.01 -5.09
C GLU A 498 -20.93 49.21 -3.79
N TRP A 499 -19.71 48.70 -3.61
CA TRP A 499 -19.39 47.90 -2.42
C TRP A 499 -18.99 48.79 -1.23
N GLY A 500 -19.90 48.92 -0.27
CA GLY A 500 -19.60 49.57 1.01
C GLY A 500 -18.62 48.78 1.89
N VAL A 501 -18.20 49.39 3.01
CA VAL A 501 -17.11 48.86 3.87
C VAL A 501 -17.43 47.47 4.43
N LEU A 502 -18.65 47.23 4.91
CA LEU A 502 -19.04 45.94 5.50
C LEU A 502 -19.03 44.81 4.45
N LYS A 503 -19.55 45.07 3.24
CA LYS A 503 -19.52 44.11 2.12
C LYS A 503 -18.09 43.80 1.70
N SER A 504 -17.25 44.83 1.60
CA SER A 504 -15.83 44.69 1.27
C SER A 504 -15.08 43.86 2.31
N PHE A 505 -15.36 44.07 3.59
CA PHE A 505 -14.76 43.31 4.68
C PHE A 505 -15.22 41.86 4.75
N ALA A 506 -16.53 41.60 4.61
CA ALA A 506 -17.07 40.24 4.55
C ALA A 506 -16.47 39.45 3.38
N TYR A 507 -16.32 40.11 2.22
CA TYR A 507 -15.66 39.52 1.06
C TYR A 507 -14.18 39.22 1.31
N PHE A 508 -13.44 40.15 1.92
CA PHE A 508 -12.05 39.93 2.32
C PHE A 508 -11.91 38.71 3.24
N MET A 509 -12.74 38.60 4.29
CA MET A 509 -12.73 37.47 5.20
C MET A 509 -13.06 36.15 4.50
N GLY A 510 -14.10 36.12 3.67
CA GLY A 510 -14.51 34.93 2.92
C GLY A 510 -13.41 34.45 1.98
N MET A 511 -12.81 35.35 1.22
CA MET A 511 -11.68 35.02 0.34
C MET A 511 -10.47 34.54 1.12
N ASN A 512 -10.13 35.20 2.22
CA ASN A 512 -9.01 34.78 3.07
C ASN A 512 -9.25 33.38 3.63
N PHE A 513 -10.47 33.09 4.08
CA PHE A 513 -10.84 31.77 4.57
C PHE A 513 -10.66 30.69 3.49
N VAL A 514 -11.19 30.92 2.28
CA VAL A 514 -11.06 29.93 1.19
C VAL A 514 -9.60 29.75 0.77
N ILE A 515 -8.81 30.82 0.71
CA ILE A 515 -7.37 30.74 0.41
C ILE A 515 -6.64 29.96 1.51
N ALA A 516 -6.92 30.26 2.79
CA ALA A 516 -6.32 29.53 3.91
C ALA A 516 -6.75 28.06 3.95
N LEU A 517 -7.99 27.75 3.55
CA LEU A 517 -8.46 26.38 3.37
C LEU A 517 -7.63 25.63 2.31
N LEU A 518 -7.43 26.23 1.15
CA LEU A 518 -6.68 25.60 0.05
C LEU A 518 -5.17 25.51 0.32
N LEU A 519 -4.60 26.49 1.02
CA LEU A 519 -3.16 26.50 1.33
C LEU A 519 -2.78 25.71 2.58
N VAL A 520 -3.65 25.68 3.60
CA VAL A 520 -3.35 25.06 4.89
C VAL A 520 -4.30 23.91 5.17
N GLY A 521 -5.61 24.16 5.11
CA GLY A 521 -6.65 23.20 5.50
C GLY A 521 -6.54 21.83 4.84
N VAL A 522 -6.17 21.77 3.56
CA VAL A 522 -5.99 20.54 2.77
C VAL A 522 -4.91 19.60 3.34
N TYR A 523 -3.99 20.10 4.16
CA TYR A 523 -2.81 19.38 4.66
C TYR A 523 -2.81 19.13 6.18
N VAL A 524 -3.88 19.48 6.91
CA VAL A 524 -3.88 19.44 8.39
C VAL A 524 -4.16 18.03 8.96
N TYR A 525 -4.56 17.08 8.11
CA TYR A 525 -4.96 15.73 8.50
C TYR A 525 -4.18 14.64 7.78
#